data_AF-A0A519WJN7-F1
#
_entry.id   AF-A0A519WJN7-F1
#
_cell.length_a   1.000
_cell.length_b   1.000
_cell.length_c   1.000
_cell.angle_alpha   90.00
_cell.angle_beta   90.00
_cell.angle_gamma   90.00
#
_symmetry.space_group_name_H-M   'P 1'
#
loop_
_entity.id
_entity.type
_entity.pdbx_description
1 polymer ?
#
loop_
_entity_poly.entity_id
_entity_poly.type
_entity_poly.pdbx_seq_one_letter_code
_entity_poly.pdbx_strand_id
1 'polypeptide(L)'
;DNNFLPDIGTLETYTIPKGNGVRVDDGFEEGMEIPIYYDPMIAKLIVYGSDRAEAIQRMVRAIDEYDITGIKTTLKFGKFVMQHEAFRIGDFDTHFVGKHFTDRQVEKGNEDEALIAALVAAMVLKAPVNTIVSNQSPVANNWRKNRLKF
;
A
#
# COMPACT_ATOMS: atom_id res chain seq x y z
N ASP A 1 10.90 4.49 -11.61
CA ASP A 1 9.84 5.51 -11.72
C ASP A 1 9.82 6.20 -13.08
N ASN A 2 8.65 6.64 -13.55
CA ASN A 2 8.47 7.35 -14.82
C ASN A 2 8.77 8.85 -14.67
N ASN A 3 9.94 9.23 -14.14
CA ASN A 3 10.38 10.63 -14.01
C ASN A 3 9.32 11.59 -13.40
N PHE A 4 8.64 11.17 -12.33
CA PHE A 4 7.58 11.93 -11.63
C PHE A 4 6.40 12.39 -12.50
N LEU A 5 6.12 11.69 -13.61
CA LEU A 5 4.92 11.96 -14.39
C LEU A 5 3.65 11.75 -13.54
N PRO A 6 2.63 12.62 -13.68
CA PRO A 6 1.35 12.43 -13.04
C PRO A 6 0.77 11.05 -13.36
N ASP A 7 0.17 10.42 -12.36
CA ASP A 7 -0.57 9.18 -12.55
C ASP A 7 -2.05 9.45 -12.28
N ILE A 8 -2.90 8.97 -13.19
CA ILE A 8 -4.35 9.17 -13.15
C ILE A 8 -5.03 7.84 -12.87
N GLY A 9 -6.21 7.91 -12.26
CA GLY A 9 -6.97 6.71 -11.95
C GLY A 9 -7.85 6.90 -10.74
N THR A 10 -8.37 5.79 -10.23
CA THR A 10 -9.22 5.76 -9.06
C THR A 10 -8.39 5.41 -7.83
N LEU A 11 -8.63 6.10 -6.72
CA LEU A 11 -8.09 5.75 -5.41
C LEU A 11 -8.78 4.47 -4.93
N GLU A 12 -8.19 3.31 -5.20
CA GLU A 12 -8.79 2.02 -4.80
C GLU A 12 -8.78 1.84 -3.29
N THR A 13 -7.69 2.23 -2.65
CA THR A 13 -7.55 2.32 -1.19
C THR A 13 -7.09 3.71 -0.84
N TYR A 14 -7.69 4.32 0.19
CA TYR A 14 -7.25 5.61 0.72
C TYR A 14 -7.37 5.64 2.24
N THR A 15 -6.37 5.09 2.92
CA THR A 15 -6.31 5.06 4.39
C THR A 15 -5.27 6.04 4.90
N ILE A 16 -5.73 7.13 5.51
CA ILE A 16 -4.86 8.17 6.06
C ILE A 16 -4.16 7.71 7.35
N PRO A 17 -2.89 8.10 7.56
CA PRO A 17 -2.19 7.87 8.82
C PRO A 17 -2.78 8.74 9.93
N LYS A 18 -2.69 8.24 11.18
CA LYS A 18 -3.27 8.91 12.36
C LYS A 18 -2.26 8.96 13.50
N GLY A 19 -2.62 9.69 14.55
CA GLY A 19 -1.89 9.72 15.81
C GLY A 19 -1.24 11.07 16.11
N ASN A 20 -0.59 11.14 17.27
CA ASN A 20 -0.05 12.40 17.79
C ASN A 20 0.99 13.01 16.84
N GLY A 21 0.82 14.31 16.56
CA GLY A 21 1.72 15.07 15.70
C GLY A 21 1.62 14.73 14.20
N VAL A 22 0.58 14.03 13.75
CA VAL A 22 0.33 13.73 12.32
C VAL A 22 -1.01 14.35 11.90
N ARG A 23 -1.01 15.04 10.77
CA ARG A 23 -2.19 15.65 10.15
C ARG A 23 -2.16 15.42 8.64
N VAL A 24 -3.31 15.13 8.07
CA VAL A 24 -3.52 15.07 6.62
C VAL A 24 -4.53 16.15 6.24
N ASP A 25 -4.16 16.96 5.24
CA ASP A 25 -5.09 17.86 4.55
C ASP A 25 -5.34 17.30 3.15
N ASP A 26 -6.53 16.79 2.91
CA ASP A 26 -6.96 16.14 1.67
C ASP A 26 -8.26 16.76 1.13
N GLY A 27 -8.55 16.42 -0.13
CA GLY A 27 -9.81 16.76 -0.80
C GLY A 27 -10.39 15.57 -1.56
N PHE A 28 -9.90 14.37 -1.27
CA PHE A 28 -10.27 13.13 -1.93
C PHE A 28 -10.67 12.07 -0.90
N GLU A 29 -11.49 11.14 -1.33
CA GLU A 29 -11.93 9.97 -0.57
C GLU A 29 -11.65 8.70 -1.38
N GLU A 30 -11.64 7.56 -0.70
CA GLU A 30 -11.56 6.25 -1.36
C GLU A 30 -12.66 6.10 -2.42
N GLY A 31 -12.30 5.56 -3.59
CA GLY A 31 -13.17 5.42 -4.75
C GLY A 31 -13.29 6.66 -5.63
N MET A 32 -12.70 7.81 -5.26
CA MET A 32 -12.66 9.00 -6.13
C MET A 32 -11.64 8.86 -7.26
N GLU A 33 -11.93 9.50 -8.38
CA GLU A 33 -11.05 9.59 -9.55
C GLU A 33 -10.15 10.83 -9.48
N ILE A 34 -8.86 10.65 -9.78
CA ILE A 34 -7.90 11.74 -9.96
C ILE A 34 -8.00 12.25 -11.40
N PRO A 35 -8.45 13.50 -11.63
CA PRO A 35 -8.70 14.02 -12.96
C PRO A 35 -7.42 14.46 -13.68
N ILE A 36 -7.43 14.42 -15.02
CA ILE A 36 -6.34 14.94 -15.87
C ILE A 36 -6.24 16.47 -15.91
N TYR A 37 -7.27 17.17 -15.45
CA TYR A 37 -7.45 18.62 -15.70
C TYR A 37 -6.76 19.52 -14.67
N TYR A 38 -6.31 18.96 -13.55
CA TYR A 38 -5.77 19.72 -12.42
C TYR A 38 -4.40 19.17 -11.99
N ASP A 39 -3.78 19.87 -11.04
CA ASP A 39 -2.54 19.41 -10.42
C ASP A 39 -2.75 18.03 -9.76
N PRO A 40 -1.80 17.07 -9.91
CA PRO A 40 -1.92 15.73 -9.34
C PRO A 40 -1.72 15.66 -7.81
N MET A 41 -1.69 16.78 -7.10
CA MET A 41 -1.62 16.80 -5.64
C MET A 41 -2.90 16.24 -5.01
N ILE A 42 -2.79 15.05 -4.42
CA ILE A 42 -3.89 14.36 -3.72
C ILE A 42 -4.12 14.95 -2.32
N ALA A 43 -3.03 15.10 -1.54
CA ALA A 43 -3.10 15.51 -0.15
C ALA A 43 -1.76 16.07 0.35
N LYS A 44 -1.81 16.74 1.50
CA LYS A 44 -0.62 17.18 2.25
C LYS A 44 -0.51 16.38 3.54
N LEU A 45 0.58 15.61 3.66
CA LEU A 45 0.95 14.95 4.92
C LEU A 45 1.86 15.88 5.73
N ILE A 46 1.41 16.24 6.93
CA ILE A 46 2.07 17.21 7.81
C ILE A 46 2.39 16.52 9.13
N VAL A 47 3.62 16.68 9.62
CA VAL A 47 4.01 16.20 10.94
C VAL A 47 4.67 17.28 11.78
N TYR A 48 4.55 17.13 13.08
CA TYR A 48 5.18 17.98 14.09
C TYR A 48 5.96 17.12 15.09
N GLY A 49 7.09 17.61 15.59
CA GLY A 49 7.88 17.00 16.67
C GLY A 49 8.60 18.07 17.50
N SER A 50 9.08 17.71 18.68
CA SER A 50 9.85 18.58 19.57
C SER A 50 11.17 19.02 18.96
N ASP A 51 11.74 18.18 18.09
CA ASP A 51 12.93 18.48 17.32
C ASP A 51 12.84 17.89 15.90
N ARG A 52 13.87 18.20 15.11
CA ARG A 52 13.97 17.79 13.71
C ARG A 52 14.07 16.27 13.55
N ALA A 53 14.78 15.58 14.44
CA ALA A 53 14.96 14.15 14.35
C ALA A 53 13.64 13.41 14.62
N GLU A 54 12.90 13.85 15.64
CA GLU A 54 11.59 13.30 15.95
C GLU A 54 10.58 13.56 14.82
N ALA A 55 10.56 14.77 14.25
CA ALA A 55 9.69 15.10 13.13
C ALA A 55 9.98 14.21 11.90
N ILE A 56 11.26 13.95 11.59
CA ILE A 56 11.66 13.05 10.51
C ILE A 56 11.19 11.62 10.79
N GLN A 57 11.42 11.09 12.00
CA GLN A 57 10.99 9.73 12.36
C GLN A 57 9.47 9.58 12.28
N ARG A 58 8.74 10.61 12.74
CA ARG A 58 7.27 10.65 12.68
C ARG A 58 6.77 10.72 11.23
N MET A 59 7.45 11.48 10.36
CA MET A 59 7.13 11.49 8.92
C MET A 59 7.31 10.12 8.29
N VAL A 60 8.43 9.44 8.57
CA VAL A 60 8.71 8.09 8.05
C VAL A 60 7.62 7.11 8.49
N ARG A 61 7.24 7.12 9.78
CA ARG A 61 6.15 6.28 10.30
C ARG A 61 4.81 6.61 9.62
N ALA A 62 4.48 7.89 9.51
CA ALA A 62 3.22 8.32 8.90
C ALA A 62 3.14 7.93 7.41
N ILE A 63 4.26 7.95 6.69
CA ILE A 63 4.33 7.44 5.31
C ILE A 63 4.09 5.92 5.27
N ASP A 64 4.65 5.16 6.21
CA ASP A 64 4.47 3.70 6.27
C ASP A 64 3.04 3.28 6.64
N GLU A 65 2.32 4.13 7.35
CA GLU A 65 0.91 3.95 7.72
C GLU A 65 -0.06 4.48 6.63
N TYR A 66 0.44 5.22 5.63
CA TYR A 66 -0.39 5.83 4.60
C TYR A 66 -0.58 4.88 3.43
N ASP A 67 -1.74 4.20 3.40
CA ASP A 67 -2.08 3.26 2.35
C ASP A 67 -2.87 3.93 1.24
N ILE A 68 -2.27 4.00 0.05
CA ILE A 68 -2.88 4.53 -1.17
C ILE A 68 -2.60 3.56 -2.31
N THR A 69 -3.65 3.03 -2.92
CA THR A 69 -3.57 2.13 -4.08
C THR A 69 -4.42 2.62 -5.25
N GLY A 70 -4.25 2.00 -6.42
CA GLY A 70 -4.91 2.40 -7.67
C GLY A 70 -4.15 3.44 -8.50
N ILE A 71 -3.21 4.16 -7.89
CA ILE A 71 -2.30 5.11 -8.55
C ILE A 71 -0.89 5.07 -7.93
N LYS A 72 0.10 5.58 -8.65
CA LYS A 72 1.43 5.85 -8.11
C LYS A 72 1.45 7.14 -7.29
N THR A 73 2.24 7.14 -6.23
CA THR A 73 2.38 8.29 -5.32
C THR A 73 3.84 8.65 -5.06
N THR A 74 4.07 9.86 -4.54
CA THR A 74 5.41 10.34 -4.16
C THR A 74 5.84 9.90 -2.76
N LEU A 75 5.05 9.08 -2.06
CA LEU A 75 5.31 8.65 -0.68
C LEU A 75 6.66 7.95 -0.53
N LYS A 76 6.99 7.02 -1.45
CA LYS A 76 8.28 6.30 -1.43
C LYS A 76 9.47 7.25 -1.58
N PHE A 77 9.36 8.22 -2.49
CA PHE A 77 10.37 9.27 -2.65
C PHE A 77 10.48 10.14 -1.39
N GLY A 78 9.35 10.55 -0.80
CA GLY A 78 9.34 11.29 0.46
C GLY A 78 10.05 10.55 1.59
N LYS A 79 9.81 9.25 1.73
CA LYS A 79 10.49 8.39 2.70
C LYS A 79 12.00 8.33 2.45
N PHE A 80 12.42 8.17 1.19
CA PHE A 80 13.83 8.22 0.80
C PHE A 80 14.50 9.53 1.24
N VAL A 81 13.88 10.68 0.95
CA VAL A 81 14.39 12.00 1.36
C VAL A 81 14.55 12.07 2.87
N MET A 82 13.52 11.68 3.62
CA MET A 82 13.53 11.72 5.10
C MET A 82 14.64 10.84 5.70
N GLN A 83 14.98 9.72 5.06
CA GLN A 83 16.00 8.79 5.52
C GLN A 83 17.42 9.16 5.09
N HIS A 84 17.57 9.97 4.04
CA HIS A 84 18.88 10.34 3.51
C HIS A 84 19.69 11.20 4.48
N GLU A 85 20.97 10.88 4.68
CA GLU A 85 21.83 11.53 5.67
C GLU A 85 21.96 13.04 5.47
N ALA A 86 22.26 13.48 4.24
CA ALA A 86 22.34 14.90 3.89
C ALA A 86 21.07 15.68 4.28
N PHE A 87 19.88 15.09 4.05
CA PHE A 87 18.63 15.68 4.52
C PHE A 87 18.56 15.66 6.04
N ARG A 88 18.90 14.56 6.73
CA ARG A 88 18.84 14.42 8.19
C ARG A 88 19.78 15.36 8.97
N ILE A 89 20.93 15.72 8.41
CA ILE A 89 21.86 16.67 9.04
C ILE A 89 21.65 18.13 8.60
N GLY A 90 20.81 18.35 7.57
CA GLY A 90 20.54 19.69 7.05
C GLY A 90 21.58 20.20 6.04
N ASP A 91 22.41 19.32 5.49
CA ASP A 91 23.43 19.64 4.49
C ASP A 91 22.90 19.37 3.07
N PHE A 92 22.01 20.24 2.59
CA PHE A 92 21.44 20.10 1.26
C PHE A 92 21.08 21.46 0.65
N ASP A 93 20.98 21.49 -0.68
CA ASP A 93 20.56 22.65 -1.45
C ASP A 93 19.44 22.27 -2.44
N THR A 94 19.06 23.20 -3.30
CA THR A 94 18.04 23.00 -4.33
C THR A 94 18.39 21.90 -5.34
N HIS A 95 19.63 21.39 -5.36
CA HIS A 95 20.08 20.32 -6.24
C HIS A 95 20.06 18.95 -5.57
N PHE A 96 19.53 18.82 -4.35
CA PHE A 96 19.48 17.57 -3.59
C PHE A 96 19.00 16.38 -4.44
N VAL A 97 17.86 16.55 -5.13
CA VAL A 97 17.27 15.46 -5.93
C VAL A 97 18.20 15.03 -7.06
N GLY A 98 18.77 15.98 -7.81
CA GLY A 98 19.70 15.66 -8.89
C GLY A 98 21.03 15.04 -8.42
N LYS A 99 21.44 15.32 -7.17
CA LYS A 99 22.67 14.77 -6.57
C LYS A 99 22.48 13.37 -5.98
N HIS A 100 21.32 13.10 -5.39
CA HIS A 100 21.12 11.95 -4.53
C HIS A 100 20.06 10.96 -4.99
N PHE A 101 19.12 11.37 -5.84
CA PHE A 101 18.03 10.50 -6.29
C PHE A 101 18.34 9.91 -7.67
N THR A 102 18.33 8.58 -7.77
CA THR A 102 18.43 7.87 -9.04
C THR A 102 17.33 6.82 -9.10
N ASP A 103 16.63 6.69 -10.23
CA ASP A 103 15.41 5.88 -10.38
C ASP A 103 15.54 4.41 -9.92
N ARG A 104 16.75 3.85 -9.89
CA ARG A 104 17.02 2.47 -9.44
C ARG A 104 16.94 2.24 -7.93
N GLN A 105 16.96 3.28 -7.10
CA GLN A 105 17.07 3.10 -5.65
C GLN A 105 15.74 2.78 -4.97
N VAL A 106 14.61 3.07 -5.61
CA VAL A 106 13.26 2.83 -5.05
C VAL A 106 12.73 1.42 -5.36
N GLU A 107 13.33 0.73 -6.33
CA GLU A 107 12.86 -0.59 -6.81
C GLU A 107 13.59 -1.79 -6.22
N LYS A 108 14.47 -1.61 -5.23
CA LYS A 108 14.93 -2.76 -4.44
C LYS A 108 13.78 -3.25 -3.58
N GLY A 109 12.92 -4.10 -4.17
CA GLY A 109 12.07 -5.00 -3.42
C GLY A 109 12.93 -5.73 -2.40
N ASN A 110 12.44 -5.83 -1.17
CA ASN A 110 13.18 -6.44 -0.09
C ASN A 110 13.41 -7.92 -0.46
N GLU A 111 14.66 -8.31 -0.74
CA GLU A 111 15.00 -9.68 -1.16
C GLU A 111 14.48 -10.71 -0.14
N ASP A 112 14.43 -10.31 1.13
CA ASP A 112 13.87 -11.08 2.23
C ASP A 112 12.35 -11.30 2.08
N GLU A 113 11.60 -10.28 1.66
CA GLU A 113 10.15 -10.43 1.42
C GLU A 113 9.88 -11.35 0.23
N ALA A 114 10.67 -11.24 -0.83
CA ALA A 114 10.59 -12.14 -1.97
C ALA A 114 10.91 -13.58 -1.58
N LEU A 115 11.93 -13.78 -0.73
CA LEU A 115 12.32 -15.09 -0.22
C LEU A 115 11.24 -15.69 0.69
N ILE A 116 10.67 -14.89 1.60
CA ILE A 116 9.58 -15.31 2.49
C ILE A 116 8.34 -15.67 1.66
N ALA A 117 7.96 -14.84 0.68
CA ALA A 117 6.83 -15.11 -0.21
C ALA A 117 7.03 -16.42 -0.99
N ALA A 118 8.23 -16.64 -1.54
CA ALA A 118 8.58 -17.87 -2.26
C ALA A 118 8.50 -19.10 -1.34
N LEU A 119 9.00 -19.01 -0.10
CA LEU A 119 8.93 -20.09 0.88
C LEU A 119 7.48 -20.43 1.24
N VAL A 120 6.65 -19.42 1.53
CA VAL A 120 5.23 -19.59 1.85
C VAL A 120 4.49 -20.21 0.66
N ALA A 121 4.70 -19.72 -0.56
CA ALA A 121 4.11 -20.28 -1.76
C ALA A 121 4.50 -21.75 -1.95
N ALA A 122 5.77 -22.10 -1.74
CA ALA A 122 6.23 -23.49 -1.81
C ALA A 122 5.57 -24.38 -0.76
N MET A 123 5.35 -23.88 0.46
CA MET A 123 4.64 -24.60 1.52
C MET A 123 3.16 -24.81 1.17
N VAL A 124 2.48 -23.78 0.67
CA VAL A 124 1.06 -23.86 0.24
C VAL A 124 0.89 -24.83 -0.92
N LEU A 125 1.81 -24.81 -1.91
CA LEU A 125 1.77 -25.74 -3.05
C LEU A 125 2.10 -27.19 -2.67
N LYS A 126 2.89 -27.41 -1.61
CA LYS A 126 3.18 -28.75 -1.07
C LYS A 126 2.12 -29.27 -0.12
N ALA A 127 1.22 -28.42 0.38
CA ALA A 127 0.15 -28.87 1.26
C ALA A 127 -0.80 -29.79 0.48
N PRO A 128 -1.07 -31.01 0.96
CA PRO A 128 -2.05 -31.88 0.31
C PRO A 128 -3.42 -31.20 0.41
N VAL A 129 -4.04 -30.92 -0.74
CA VAL A 129 -5.45 -30.53 -0.80
C VAL A 129 -6.24 -31.71 -0.25
N ASN A 130 -6.72 -31.58 0.98
CA ASN A 130 -7.69 -32.51 1.54
C ASN A 130 -8.99 -32.30 0.76
N THR A 131 -9.15 -33.06 -0.33
CA THR A 131 -10.43 -33.18 -1.02
C THR A 131 -11.42 -33.72 -0.01
N ILE A 132 -12.30 -32.86 0.50
CA ILE A 132 -13.44 -33.30 1.30
C ILE A 132 -14.33 -34.09 0.34
N VAL A 133 -14.13 -35.41 0.29
CA VAL A 133 -15.05 -36.32 -0.37
C VAL A 133 -16.31 -36.31 0.47
N SER A 134 -17.30 -35.50 0.05
CA SER A 134 -18.63 -35.57 0.65
C SER A 134 -19.22 -36.94 0.30
N ASN A 135 -19.22 -37.85 1.27
CA ASN A 135 -19.90 -39.11 1.15
C ASN A 135 -21.41 -38.84 1.29
N GLN A 136 -22.03 -38.36 0.21
CA GLN A 136 -23.48 -38.27 0.12
C GLN A 136 -24.01 -39.70 -0.01
N SER A 137 -24.39 -40.30 1.12
CA SER A 137 -25.27 -41.46 1.14
C SER A 137 -26.54 -41.11 0.35
N PRO A 138 -27.00 -41.95 -0.60
CA PRO A 138 -28.16 -41.62 -1.41
C PRO A 138 -29.40 -41.59 -0.52
N VAL A 139 -29.92 -40.40 -0.23
CA VAL A 139 -31.20 -40.25 0.46
C VAL A 139 -32.29 -40.75 -0.49
N ALA A 140 -32.84 -41.92 -0.20
CA ALA A 140 -33.93 -42.51 -0.97
C ALA A 140 -35.15 -41.56 -0.93
N ASN A 141 -35.48 -41.01 -2.10
CA ASN A 141 -36.47 -39.96 -2.24
C ASN A 141 -37.88 -40.56 -2.36
N ASN A 142 -38.66 -40.53 -1.26
CA ASN A 142 -40.00 -41.15 -1.17
C ASN A 142 -41.15 -40.29 -1.77
N TRP A 143 -40.84 -39.33 -2.64
CA TRP A 143 -41.79 -38.38 -3.22
C TRP A 143 -42.94 -39.04 -4.01
N ARG A 144 -42.74 -40.26 -4.55
CA ARG A 144 -43.79 -41.03 -5.22
C ARG A 144 -44.87 -41.60 -4.27
N LYS A 145 -44.54 -41.85 -2.99
CA LYS A 145 -45.49 -42.45 -2.04
C LYS A 145 -46.49 -41.44 -1.46
N ASN A 146 -46.12 -40.16 -1.41
CA ASN A 146 -46.99 -39.10 -0.90
C ASN A 146 -48.03 -38.60 -1.90
N ARG A 147 -48.08 -39.16 -3.12
CA ARG A 147 -48.97 -38.71 -4.19
C ARG A 147 -50.26 -39.53 -4.34
N LEU A 148 -50.44 -40.58 -3.52
CA LEU A 148 -51.62 -41.48 -3.54
C LEU A 148 -52.54 -41.32 -2.31
N LYS A 149 -52.31 -40.31 -1.48
CA LYS A 149 -53.24 -39.92 -0.42
C LYS A 149 -53.77 -38.53 -0.75
N PHE A 150 -54.76 -38.44 -1.64
CA PHE A 150 -55.85 -37.47 -1.74
C PHE A 150 -56.61 -37.75 -3.04
#